data_AF-A0A5R2N5Q2-F1
#
_entry.id   AF-A0A5R2N5Q2-F1
#
_cell.length_a   1.000
_cell.length_b   1.000
_cell.length_c   1.000
_cell.angle_alpha   90.00
_cell.angle_beta   90.00
_cell.angle_gamma   90.00
#
_symmetry.space_group_name_H-M   'P 1'
#
loop_
_entity.id
_entity.type
_entity.pdbx_description
1 polymer ?
#
loop_
_entity_poly.entity_id
_entity_poly.type
_entity_poly.pdbx_seq_one_letter_code
_entity_poly.pdbx_strand_id
1 'polypeptide(L)'
;LAARSFGDRVRKWTTLNEPWTFCWSGHATGEDAPGFRDGVKGGVAASHHALLAHGLAVPVIRAEVADAQVGIVFDLNVAEAASDEPRDVAATRRFDGAQNRWFLDAVFKGAYPEDMLALYGDLLPPI
;
A
#
# COMPACT_ATOMS: atom_id res chain seq x y z
N LEU A 1 -21.26 -4.03 -10.33
CA LEU A 1 -20.15 -3.20 -9.81
C LEU A 1 -20.74 -2.09 -8.97
N ALA A 2 -20.13 -1.75 -7.83
CA ALA A 2 -20.57 -0.60 -7.03
C ALA A 2 -20.61 0.70 -7.87
N ALA A 3 -19.62 0.89 -8.75
CA ALA A 3 -19.56 1.98 -9.72
C ALA A 3 -20.83 2.08 -10.59
N ARG A 4 -21.37 0.95 -11.07
CA ARG A 4 -22.61 0.91 -11.86
C ARG A 4 -23.84 1.29 -11.04
N SER A 5 -23.92 0.81 -9.80
CA SER A 5 -25.10 1.00 -8.94
C SER A 5 -25.19 2.40 -8.31
N PHE A 6 -24.06 3.07 -8.12
CA PHE A 6 -23.99 4.37 -7.45
C PHE A 6 -23.37 5.49 -8.30
N GLY A 7 -23.03 5.20 -9.56
CA GLY A 7 -22.40 6.15 -10.49
C GLY A 7 -23.28 7.32 -10.89
N ASP A 8 -24.57 7.29 -10.58
CA ASP A 8 -25.49 8.42 -10.72
C ASP A 8 -25.20 9.54 -9.70
N ARG A 9 -24.71 9.18 -8.51
CA ARG A 9 -24.52 10.10 -7.37
C ARG A 9 -23.08 10.23 -6.88
N VAL A 10 -22.24 9.22 -7.08
CA VAL A 10 -20.86 9.19 -6.58
C VAL A 10 -19.88 9.47 -7.72
N ARG A 11 -19.17 10.60 -7.63
CA ARG A 11 -18.13 11.00 -8.59
C ARG A 11 -16.70 10.81 -8.06
N LYS A 12 -16.52 10.79 -6.74
CA LYS A 12 -15.22 10.61 -6.08
C LYS A 12 -15.17 9.21 -5.47
N TRP A 13 -14.26 8.39 -5.97
CA TRP A 13 -14.10 7.00 -5.60
C TRP A 13 -12.74 6.78 -4.98
N THR A 14 -12.71 6.04 -3.87
CA THR A 14 -11.49 5.47 -3.32
C THR A 14 -11.57 3.96 -3.47
N THR A 15 -10.49 3.36 -3.94
CA THR A 15 -10.41 1.91 -4.19
C THR A 15 -10.11 1.16 -2.91
N LEU A 16 -9.08 1.58 -2.19
CA LEU A 16 -8.63 1.03 -0.93
C LEU A 16 -8.50 2.15 0.11
N ASN A 17 -8.80 1.80 1.36
CA ASN A 17 -8.52 2.60 2.53
C ASN A 17 -7.36 1.97 3.29
N GLU A 18 -6.29 2.74 3.52
CA GLU A 18 -5.18 2.39 4.43
C GLU A 18 -4.61 0.99 4.16
N PRO A 19 -4.10 0.76 2.94
CA PRO A 19 -3.61 -0.56 2.56
C PRO A 19 -2.47 -1.07 3.43
N TRP A 20 -1.68 -0.18 4.04
CA TRP A 20 -0.65 -0.60 4.99
C TRP A 20 -1.27 -1.39 6.15
N THR A 21 -2.33 -0.85 6.76
CA THR A 21 -2.98 -1.44 7.93
C THR A 21 -3.43 -2.88 7.66
N PHE A 22 -4.33 -3.14 6.71
CA PHE A 22 -4.83 -4.50 6.52
C PHE A 22 -3.78 -5.46 5.92
N CYS A 23 -2.74 -4.95 5.23
CA CYS A 23 -1.67 -5.80 4.72
C CYS A 23 -0.69 -6.21 5.84
N TRP A 24 -0.20 -5.26 6.63
CA TRP A 24 0.78 -5.55 7.67
C TRP A 24 0.14 -6.07 8.96
N SER A 25 -0.86 -5.36 9.48
CA SER A 25 -1.59 -5.79 10.67
C SER A 25 -2.34 -7.11 10.45
N GLY A 26 -2.90 -7.30 9.26
CA GLY A 26 -3.68 -8.49 8.92
C GLY A 26 -2.86 -9.72 8.54
N HIS A 27 -1.71 -9.55 7.87
CA HIS A 27 -0.90 -10.66 7.36
C HIS A 27 0.48 -10.83 8.00
N ALA A 28 1.09 -9.78 8.55
CA ALA A 28 2.41 -9.88 9.14
C ALA A 28 2.36 -10.15 10.65
N THR A 29 1.59 -9.37 11.39
CA THR A 29 1.57 -9.35 12.86
C THR A 29 0.32 -10.00 13.46
N GLY A 30 -0.80 -9.93 12.73
CA GLY A 30 -2.07 -10.55 13.09
C GLY A 30 -2.85 -9.78 14.17
N GLU A 31 -2.64 -8.47 14.29
CA GLU A 31 -3.47 -7.62 15.16
C GLU A 31 -4.87 -7.40 14.56
N ASP A 32 -4.97 -7.29 13.25
CA ASP A 32 -6.23 -7.17 12.51
C ASP A 32 -6.60 -8.44 11.75
N ALA A 33 -7.84 -8.51 11.25
CA ALA A 33 -8.26 -9.57 10.34
C ALA A 33 -7.36 -9.61 9.08
N PRO A 34 -7.04 -10.79 8.51
CA PRO A 34 -7.51 -12.13 8.91
C PRO A 34 -6.78 -12.74 10.12
N GLY A 35 -5.81 -12.05 10.72
CA GLY A 35 -5.09 -12.51 11.92
C GLY A 35 -3.93 -13.45 11.61
N PHE A 36 -3.37 -13.40 10.39
CA PHE A 36 -2.20 -14.19 10.04
C PHE A 36 -0.91 -13.58 10.60
N ARG A 37 0.10 -14.43 10.79
CA ARG A 37 1.38 -14.09 11.39
C ARG A 37 2.54 -14.50 10.50
N ASP A 38 2.43 -14.20 9.21
CA ASP A 38 3.38 -14.62 8.18
C ASP A 38 4.59 -13.68 8.07
N GLY A 39 4.71 -12.74 9.02
CA GLY A 39 5.80 -11.78 9.11
C GLY A 39 5.92 -10.90 7.87
N VAL A 40 7.14 -10.44 7.58
CA VAL A 40 7.43 -9.54 6.45
C VAL A 40 6.98 -10.12 5.12
N LYS A 41 7.11 -11.44 4.91
CA LYS A 41 6.68 -12.11 3.68
C LYS A 41 5.18 -11.94 3.45
N GLY A 42 4.36 -12.12 4.50
CA GLY A 42 2.92 -11.90 4.45
C GLY A 42 2.56 -10.46 4.12
N GLY A 43 3.13 -9.51 4.87
CA GLY A 43 2.87 -8.08 4.68
C GLY A 43 3.22 -7.58 3.28
N VAL A 44 4.39 -7.97 2.76
CA VAL A 44 4.86 -7.54 1.44
C VAL A 44 4.05 -8.19 0.31
N ALA A 45 3.71 -9.48 0.41
CA ALA A 45 2.87 -10.15 -0.58
C ALA A 45 1.44 -9.59 -0.61
N ALA A 46 0.84 -9.32 0.55
CA ALA A 46 -0.47 -8.68 0.64
C ALA A 46 -0.44 -7.26 0.05
N SER A 47 0.60 -6.48 0.38
CA SER A 47 0.77 -5.11 -0.13
C SER A 47 0.84 -5.08 -1.66
N HIS A 48 1.60 -6.00 -2.28
CA HIS A 48 1.70 -6.08 -3.73
C HIS A 48 0.35 -6.36 -4.39
N HIS A 49 -0.39 -7.35 -3.89
CA HIS A 49 -1.71 -7.68 -4.45
C HIS A 49 -2.75 -6.58 -4.21
N ALA A 50 -2.69 -5.86 -3.08
CA ALA A 50 -3.52 -4.69 -2.84
C ALA A 50 -3.25 -3.59 -3.89
N LEU A 51 -1.98 -3.29 -4.16
CA LEU A 51 -1.59 -2.30 -5.17
C LEU A 51 -1.98 -2.74 -6.60
N LEU A 52 -1.85 -4.03 -6.91
CA LEU A 52 -2.36 -4.60 -8.17
C LEU A 52 -3.88 -4.44 -8.28
N ALA A 53 -4.63 -4.75 -7.22
CA ALA A 53 -6.08 -4.58 -7.18
C ALA A 53 -6.50 -3.11 -7.36
N HIS A 54 -5.76 -2.17 -6.75
CA HIS A 54 -5.93 -0.74 -7.01
C HIS A 54 -5.78 -0.43 -8.50
N GLY A 55 -4.65 -0.82 -9.10
CA GLY A 55 -4.35 -0.57 -10.52
C GLY A 55 -5.40 -1.17 -11.47
N LEU A 56 -5.93 -2.35 -11.16
CA LEU A 56 -6.98 -3.01 -11.95
C LEU A 56 -8.36 -2.36 -11.77
N ALA A 57 -8.67 -1.85 -10.57
CA ALA A 57 -9.97 -1.24 -10.28
C ALA A 57 -10.14 0.14 -10.93
N VAL A 58 -9.08 0.95 -11.00
CA VAL A 58 -9.12 2.31 -11.57
C VAL A 58 -9.75 2.37 -12.97
N PRO A 59 -9.28 1.61 -13.98
CA PRO A 59 -9.86 1.68 -15.33
C PRO A 59 -11.31 1.17 -15.37
N VAL A 60 -11.65 0.16 -14.55
CA VAL A 60 -13.01 -0.39 -14.48
C VAL A 60 -14.00 0.64 -13.94
N ILE A 61 -13.64 1.36 -12.89
CA ILE A 61 -14.51 2.42 -12.32
C ILE A 61 -14.69 3.56 -13.32
N ARG A 62 -13.62 4.00 -13.99
CA ARG A 62 -13.67 5.07 -15.01
C ARG A 62 -14.51 4.68 -16.23
N ALA A 63 -14.56 3.41 -16.58
CA ALA A 63 -15.38 2.92 -17.69
C ALA A 63 -16.88 2.92 -17.36
N GLU A 64 -17.25 2.73 -16.09
CA GLU A 64 -18.65 2.66 -15.66
C GLU A 64 -19.24 4.03 -15.30
N VAL A 65 -18.41 5.00 -14.91
CA VAL A 65 -18.86 6.30 -14.42
C VAL A 65 -18.12 7.42 -15.15
N ALA A 66 -18.85 8.15 -16.00
CA ALA A 66 -18.33 9.35 -16.65
C ALA A 66 -17.85 10.36 -15.60
N ASP A 67 -16.71 10.98 -15.88
CA ASP A 67 -16.03 11.99 -15.05
C ASP A 67 -15.65 11.50 -13.63
N ALA A 68 -15.49 10.18 -13.44
CA ALA A 68 -15.06 9.64 -12.15
C ALA A 68 -13.65 10.09 -11.77
N GLN A 69 -13.53 10.69 -10.59
CA GLN A 69 -12.25 10.87 -9.89
C GLN A 69 -12.01 9.62 -9.06
N VAL A 70 -10.92 8.90 -9.32
CA VAL A 70 -10.59 7.65 -8.64
C VAL A 70 -9.23 7.78 -8.00
N GLY A 71 -9.14 7.43 -6.72
CA GLY A 71 -7.91 7.45 -5.94
C GLY A 71 -7.81 6.29 -4.94
N ILE A 72 -6.88 6.45 -4.01
CA ILE A 72 -6.57 5.54 -2.92
C ILE A 72 -6.26 6.40 -1.68
N VAL A 73 -6.61 5.90 -0.49
CA VAL A 73 -6.37 6.59 0.78
C VAL A 73 -5.19 5.93 1.49
N PHE A 74 -4.27 6.74 1.99
CA PHE A 74 -3.07 6.29 2.69
C PHE A 74 -3.04 6.81 4.13
N ASP A 75 -2.61 5.93 5.04
CA ASP A 75 -2.21 6.20 6.42
C ASP A 75 -0.70 6.50 6.46
N LEU A 76 -0.34 7.77 6.23
CA LEU A 76 1.06 8.19 6.21
C LEU A 76 1.56 8.53 7.61
N ASN A 77 2.73 7.99 7.98
CA ASN A 77 3.39 8.31 9.24
C ASN A 77 4.73 9.00 8.99
N VAL A 78 4.91 10.18 9.59
CA VAL A 78 6.20 10.88 9.56
C VAL A 78 7.11 10.25 10.61
N ALA A 79 8.26 9.75 10.15
CA ALA A 79 9.25 9.13 11.03
C ALA A 79 10.42 10.08 11.29
N GLU A 80 10.77 10.21 12.57
CA GLU A 80 11.91 11.00 13.03
C GLU A 80 12.95 10.07 13.66
N ALA A 81 14.23 10.30 13.37
CA ALA A 81 15.30 9.52 13.98
C ALA A 81 15.41 9.87 15.47
N ALA A 82 15.63 8.86 16.31
CA ALA A 82 15.79 9.05 17.76
C ALA A 82 17.09 9.79 18.11
N SER A 83 18.09 9.73 17.23
CA SER A 83 19.36 10.45 17.32
C SER A 83 20.01 10.57 15.95
N ASP A 84 21.13 11.28 15.87
CA ASP A 84 21.96 11.40 14.67
C ASP A 84 22.85 10.17 14.41
N GLU A 85 22.77 9.14 15.27
CA GLU A 85 23.51 7.89 15.07
C GLU A 85 23.11 7.25 13.72
N PRO A 86 24.08 6.79 12.90
CA PRO A 86 23.79 6.24 11.57
C PRO A 86 22.76 5.10 11.58
N ARG A 87 22.69 4.32 12.67
CA ARG A 87 21.74 3.22 12.82
C ARG A 87 20.28 3.72 12.97
N ASP A 88 20.08 4.85 13.63
CA ASP A 88 18.75 5.41 13.90
C ASP A 88 18.22 6.07 12.62
N VAL A 89 19.07 6.82 11.91
CA VAL A 89 18.77 7.35 10.58
C VAL A 89 18.41 6.24 9.59
N ALA A 90 19.18 5.14 9.60
CA ALA A 90 18.90 3.98 8.76
C ALA A 90 17.61 3.24 9.16
N ALA A 91 17.22 3.26 10.45
CA ALA A 91 15.95 2.70 10.90
C ALA A 91 14.77 3.56 10.42
N THR A 92 14.87 4.89 10.54
CA THR A 92 13.87 5.84 10.02
C THR A 92 13.64 5.67 8.53
N ARG A 93 14.72 5.53 7.73
CA ARG A 93 14.60 5.29 6.28
C ARG A 93 13.89 3.99 5.94
N ARG A 94 14.13 2.93 6.72
CA ARG A 94 13.47 1.62 6.53
C ARG A 94 12.00 1.67 6.93
N PHE A 95 11.67 2.35 8.03
CA PHE A 95 10.28 2.59 8.43
C PHE A 95 9.52 3.38 7.35
N ASP A 96 10.06 4.52 6.91
CA ASP A 96 9.46 5.33 5.84
C ASP A 96 9.31 4.53 4.54
N GLY A 97 10.29 3.68 4.24
CA GLY A 97 10.24 2.73 3.14
C GLY A 97 9.07 1.76 3.23
N ALA A 98 8.85 1.13 4.39
CA ALA A 98 7.80 0.14 4.61
C ALA A 98 6.40 0.75 4.80
N GLN A 99 6.29 1.87 5.52
CA GLN A 99 5.03 2.55 5.81
C GLN A 99 4.53 3.36 4.62
N ASN A 100 5.38 4.22 4.06
CA ASN A 100 4.95 5.26 3.13
C ASN A 100 5.36 4.94 1.69
N ARG A 101 6.68 4.88 1.43
CA ARG A 101 7.21 4.86 0.06
C ARG A 101 6.85 3.59 -0.70
N TRP A 102 6.69 2.46 -0.01
CA TRP A 102 6.26 1.21 -0.65
C TRP A 102 4.94 1.38 -1.43
N PHE A 103 3.99 2.12 -0.85
CA PHE A 103 2.68 2.37 -1.45
C PHE A 103 2.68 3.61 -2.35
N LEU A 104 3.32 4.70 -1.90
CA LEU A 104 3.35 5.96 -2.65
C LEU A 104 4.12 5.81 -3.98
N ASP A 105 5.29 5.19 -3.97
CA ASP A 105 6.11 5.07 -5.19
C ASP A 105 5.44 4.11 -6.18
N ALA A 106 4.80 3.03 -5.71
CA ALA A 106 4.04 2.14 -6.57
C ALA A 106 2.91 2.88 -7.30
N VAL A 107 2.18 3.76 -6.62
CA VAL A 107 1.04 4.48 -7.22
C VAL A 107 1.47 5.69 -8.06
N PHE A 108 2.45 6.47 -7.59
CA PHE A 108 2.82 7.74 -8.23
C PHE A 108 4.02 7.64 -9.16
N LYS A 109 4.86 6.61 -9.02
CA LYS A 109 6.05 6.39 -9.87
C LYS A 109 5.96 5.08 -10.67
N GLY A 110 5.02 4.19 -10.36
CA GLY A 110 4.88 2.90 -11.02
C GLY A 110 6.03 1.93 -10.72
N ALA A 111 6.76 2.14 -9.62
CA ALA A 111 7.91 1.32 -9.22
C ALA A 111 8.05 1.27 -7.70
N TYR A 112 8.60 0.18 -7.17
CA TYR A 112 8.95 0.10 -5.75
C TYR A 112 10.30 0.75 -5.46
N PRO A 113 10.54 1.24 -4.23
CA PRO A 113 11.83 1.80 -3.86
C PRO A 113 12.95 0.74 -3.90
N GLU A 114 14.07 1.06 -4.55
CA GLU A 114 15.21 0.14 -4.72
C GLU A 114 15.79 -0.35 -3.39
N ASP A 115 15.87 0.52 -2.39
CA ASP A 115 16.37 0.18 -1.06
C ASP A 115 15.46 -0.84 -0.35
N MET A 116 14.16 -0.76 -0.60
CA MET A 116 13.19 -1.71 -0.04
C MET A 116 13.15 -3.03 -0.82
N LEU A 117 13.32 -2.99 -2.14
CA LEU A 117 13.51 -4.21 -2.95
C LEU A 117 14.73 -5.00 -2.48
N ALA A 118 15.86 -4.32 -2.26
CA ALA A 118 17.07 -4.94 -1.73
C ALA A 118 16.90 -5.46 -0.30
N LEU A 119 16.17 -4.72 0.56
CA LEU A 119 15.92 -5.11 1.95
C LEU A 119 15.04 -6.36 2.05
N TYR A 120 13.98 -6.44 1.25
CA TYR A 120 13.04 -7.57 1.30
C TYR A 120 13.58 -8.81 0.60
N GLY A 121 14.33 -8.66 -0.50
CA GLY A 121 14.99 -9.78 -1.19
C GLY A 121 14.06 -10.95 -1.45
N ASP A 122 14.42 -12.14 -0.95
CA ASP A 122 13.69 -13.40 -1.14
C ASP A 122 12.30 -13.45 -0.46
N LEU A 123 11.92 -12.40 0.29
CA LEU A 123 10.59 -12.27 0.88
C LEU A 123 9.57 -11.65 -0.08
N LEU A 124 10.02 -11.11 -1.21
CA LEU A 124 9.16 -10.51 -2.23
C LEU A 124 8.29 -11.58 -2.93
N PRO A 125 7.04 -11.27 -3.27
CA PRO A 125 6.30 -12.04 -4.27
C PRO A 125 6.90 -11.81 -5.67
N PRO A 126 6.48 -12.57 -6.69
CA PRO A 126 6.68 -12.15 -8.08
C PRO A 126 6.10 -10.75 -8.29
N ILE A 127 6.90 -9.83 -8.83
CA ILE A 127 6.54 -8.43 -9.11
C ILE A 127 6.81 -8.06 -10.56
#